data_AF-A0A6G6SLI6-F1
#
_entry.id   AF-A0A6G6SLI6-F1
#
_cell.length_a   1.000
_cell.length_b   1.000
_cell.length_c   1.000
_cell.angle_alpha   90.00
_cell.angle_beta   90.00
_cell.angle_gamma   90.00
#
_symmetry.space_group_name_H-M   'P 1'
#
loop_
_entity.id
_entity.type
_entity.pdbx_description
1 polymer ?
#
loop_
_entity_poly.entity_id
_entity_poly.type
_entity_poly.pdbx_seq_one_letter_code
_entity_poly.pdbx_strand_id
1 'polypeptide(L)'
;MLLSSCSKTPPIIVKAPDKFVPAHLLHPCSAPFFNVQVWGDYPDYVARLMLILEKCNTDKKAVADILALKDQRNSHELDRKKKIN
;
A
#
# COMPACT_ATOMS: atom_id res chain seq x y z
N MET A 1 26.76 36.89 8.08
CA MET A 1 26.55 36.69 6.63
C MET A 1 25.37 35.76 6.45
N LEU A 2 24.26 36.23 5.87
CA LEU A 2 23.07 35.43 5.59
C LEU A 2 23.17 34.93 4.14
N LEU A 3 23.41 33.64 3.96
CA LEU A 3 23.47 33.01 2.64
C LEU A 3 22.04 32.66 2.19
N SER A 4 21.35 33.60 1.56
CA SER A 4 20.08 33.34 0.89
C SER A 4 20.33 32.76 -0.49
N SER A 5 20.25 31.43 -0.60
CA SER A 5 20.23 30.76 -1.91
C SER A 5 18.84 30.92 -2.53
N CYS A 6 18.74 31.77 -3.55
CA CYS A 6 17.52 31.96 -4.33
C CYS A 6 17.53 30.94 -5.49
N SER A 7 16.89 29.80 -5.31
CA SER A 7 16.66 28.84 -6.40
C SER A 7 15.63 29.42 -7.36
N LYS A 8 16.04 29.76 -8.59
CA LYS A 8 15.18 30.30 -9.66
C LYS A 8 14.40 29.22 -10.42
N THR A 9 14.54 27.95 -10.05
CA THR A 9 13.80 26.87 -10.71
C THR A 9 12.41 26.73 -10.08
N PRO A 10 11.33 26.93 -10.85
CA PRO A 10 10.00 26.63 -10.35
C PRO A 10 9.93 25.12 -10.03
N PRO A 11 9.39 24.74 -8.87
CA PRO A 11 9.26 23.33 -8.51
C PRO A 11 8.37 22.64 -9.53
N ILE A 12 8.84 21.54 -10.10
CA ILE A 12 8.02 20.70 -10.97
C ILE A 12 6.90 20.12 -10.10
N ILE A 13 5.66 20.55 -10.36
CA ILE A 13 4.49 20.02 -9.69
C ILE A 13 4.17 18.67 -10.34
N VAL A 14 4.69 17.60 -9.76
CA VAL A 14 4.30 16.24 -10.14
C VAL A 14 2.89 16.00 -9.57
N LYS A 15 1.91 15.79 -10.45
CA LYS A 15 0.55 15.45 -10.04
C LYS A 15 0.62 14.10 -9.31
N ALA A 16 0.16 14.07 -8.06
CA ALA A 16 0.08 12.82 -7.31
C ALA A 16 -0.82 11.83 -8.07
N PRO A 17 -0.49 10.53 -8.07
CA PRO A 17 -1.34 9.52 -8.66
C PRO A 17 -2.75 9.58 -8.06
N ASP A 18 -3.77 9.61 -8.92
CA ASP A 18 -5.19 9.71 -8.53
C ASP A 18 -5.63 8.54 -7.62
N LYS A 19 -4.98 7.39 -7.78
CA LYS A 19 -5.19 6.19 -6.95
C LYS A 19 -3.98 5.99 -6.06
N PHE A 20 -4.14 6.33 -4.79
CA PHE A 20 -3.11 6.19 -3.77
C PHE A 20 -2.84 4.72 -3.40
N VAL A 21 -3.86 3.86 -3.48
CA VAL A 21 -3.76 2.41 -3.23
C VAL A 21 -3.95 1.65 -4.56
N PRO A 22 -3.04 0.73 -4.93
CA PRO A 22 -3.23 -0.15 -6.08
C PRO A 22 -4.51 -0.98 -5.98
N ALA A 23 -5.30 -1.02 -7.05
CA ALA A 23 -6.63 -1.65 -7.05
C ALA A 23 -6.61 -3.15 -6.72
N HIS A 24 -5.56 -3.86 -7.13
CA HIS A 24 -5.43 -5.30 -6.86
C HIS A 24 -5.37 -5.63 -5.36
N LEU A 25 -4.89 -4.70 -4.52
CA LEU A 25 -4.84 -4.86 -3.06
C LEU A 25 -6.20 -4.71 -2.39
N LEU A 26 -7.19 -4.15 -3.10
CA LEU A 26 -8.54 -3.93 -2.59
C LEU A 26 -9.49 -5.08 -2.97
N HIS A 27 -9.03 -6.03 -3.78
CA HIS A 27 -9.85 -7.18 -4.14
C HIS A 27 -9.98 -8.15 -2.95
N PRO A 28 -11.17 -8.74 -2.73
CA PRO A 28 -11.33 -9.78 -1.73
C PRO A 28 -10.42 -10.96 -2.00
N CYS A 29 -9.93 -11.56 -0.91
CA CYS A 29 -9.24 -12.85 -0.96
C CYS A 29 -10.18 -13.93 -1.50
N SER A 30 -9.82 -14.53 -2.63
CA SER A 30 -10.56 -15.66 -3.19
C SER A 30 -10.11 -16.95 -2.51
N ALA A 31 -11.01 -17.62 -1.81
CA ALA A 31 -10.75 -18.96 -1.29
C ALA A 31 -10.61 -19.97 -2.45
N PRO A 32 -9.75 -20.99 -2.32
CA PRO A 32 -9.67 -22.03 -3.33
C PRO A 32 -10.96 -22.86 -3.31
N PHE A 33 -11.36 -23.37 -4.47
CA PHE A 33 -12.55 -24.22 -4.56
C PHE A 33 -12.36 -25.50 -3.75
N PHE A 34 -13.38 -25.89 -2.99
CA PHE A 34 -13.38 -27.12 -2.21
C PHE A 34 -13.82 -28.28 -3.10
N ASN A 35 -12.84 -29.07 -3.58
CA ASN A 35 -13.04 -30.22 -4.46
C ASN A 35 -12.46 -31.52 -3.89
N VAL A 36 -12.28 -31.60 -2.57
CA VAL A 36 -11.75 -32.80 -1.90
C VAL A 36 -12.77 -33.94 -2.06
N GLN A 37 -12.38 -35.03 -2.72
CA GLN A 37 -13.23 -36.21 -2.91
C GLN A 37 -12.77 -37.37 -2.03
N VAL A 38 -11.46 -37.47 -1.81
CA VAL A 38 -10.85 -38.45 -0.91
C VAL A 38 -9.87 -37.76 0.05
N TRP A 39 -9.56 -38.43 1.17
CA TRP A 39 -8.61 -37.90 2.16
C TRP A 39 -7.24 -37.56 1.58
N GLY A 40 -6.81 -38.24 0.52
CA GLY A 40 -5.56 -37.96 -0.19
C GLY A 40 -5.52 -36.60 -0.90
N ASP A 41 -6.67 -35.98 -1.19
CA ASP A 41 -6.74 -34.66 -1.86
C ASP A 41 -6.63 -33.50 -0.87
N TYR A 42 -6.85 -33.77 0.42
CA TYR A 42 -6.89 -32.75 1.46
C TYR A 42 -5.57 -31.98 1.62
N PRO A 43 -4.38 -32.61 1.58
CA PRO A 43 -3.11 -31.89 1.65
C PRO A 43 -2.93 -30.86 0.53
N ASP A 44 -3.37 -31.18 -0.68
CA ASP A 44 -3.29 -30.28 -1.84
C ASP A 44 -4.26 -29.10 -1.72
N TYR A 45 -5.47 -29.34 -1.22
CA TYR A 45 -6.40 -28.26 -0.86
C TYR A 45 -5.83 -27.33 0.23
N VAL A 46 -5.21 -27.89 1.27
CA VAL A 46 -4.58 -27.12 2.35
C VAL A 46 -3.38 -26.31 1.81
N ALA A 47 -2.58 -26.88 0.91
CA ALA A 47 -1.46 -26.16 0.29
C ALA A 47 -1.94 -24.94 -0.51
N ARG A 48 -3.03 -25.08 -1.30
CA ARG A 48 -3.65 -23.95 -2.00
C ARG A 48 -4.18 -22.89 -1.03
N LEU A 49 -4.81 -23.31 0.06
CA LEU A 49 -5.29 -22.40 1.11
C LEU A 49 -4.15 -21.57 1.71
N MET A 50 -3.03 -22.22 2.04
CA MET A 50 -1.86 -21.56 2.63
C MET A 50 -1.27 -20.52 1.67
N LEU A 51 -1.16 -20.85 0.38
CA LEU A 51 -0.66 -19.94 -0.65
C LEU A 51 -1.56 -18.70 -0.82
N ILE A 52 -2.88 -18.90 -0.81
CA ILE A 52 -3.84 -17.80 -0.86
C ILE A 52 -3.75 -16.91 0.38
N LEU A 53 -3.62 -17.52 1.57
CA LEU A 53 -3.48 -16.80 2.83
C LEU A 53 -2.21 -15.93 2.85
N GLU A 54 -1.08 -16.48 2.37
CA GLU A 54 0.19 -15.76 2.25
C GLU A 54 0.07 -14.54 1.32
N LYS A 55 -0.50 -14.76 0.12
CA LYS A 55 -0.75 -13.67 -0.83
C LYS A 55 -1.62 -12.57 -0.20
N CYS A 56 -2.72 -12.96 0.44
CA CYS A 56 -3.62 -12.02 1.10
C CYS A 56 -2.98 -11.21 2.22
N ASN A 57 -2.13 -11.84 3.02
CA ASN A 57 -1.41 -11.14 4.09
C ASN A 57 -0.36 -10.19 3.53
N THR A 58 0.27 -10.55 2.41
CA THR A 58 1.20 -9.68 1.68
C THR A 58 0.49 -8.45 1.13
N ASP A 59 -0.68 -8.64 0.50
CA ASP A 59 -1.48 -7.54 -0.03
C ASP A 59 -1.93 -6.60 1.10
N LYS A 60 -2.40 -7.15 2.24
CA LYS A 60 -2.77 -6.35 3.42
C LYS A 60 -1.60 -5.55 3.99
N LYS A 61 -0.40 -6.15 4.04
CA LYS A 61 0.81 -5.45 4.47
C LYS A 61 1.11 -4.27 3.55
N ALA A 62 1.03 -4.47 2.23
CA ALA A 62 1.23 -3.39 1.27
C ALA A 62 0.23 -2.23 1.45
N VAL A 63 -1.04 -2.52 1.74
CA VAL A 63 -2.04 -1.48 2.07
C VAL A 63 -1.65 -0.73 3.35
N ALA A 64 -1.21 -1.44 4.39
CA ALA A 64 -0.79 -0.82 5.65
C ALA A 64 0.41 0.12 5.44
N ASP A 65 1.41 -0.30 4.67
CA ASP A 65 2.60 0.51 4.37
C ASP A 65 2.22 1.78 3.58
N ILE A 66 1.32 1.64 2.60
CA ILE A 66 0.80 2.77 1.82
C ILE A 66 0.06 3.76 2.74
N LEU A 67 -0.80 3.27 3.64
CA LEU A 67 -1.51 4.13 4.59
C LEU A 67 -0.55 4.88 5.53
N ALA A 68 0.49 4.21 6.04
CA ALA A 68 1.50 4.84 6.88
C ALA A 68 2.24 5.98 6.16
N LEU A 69 2.59 5.79 4.88
CA LEU A 69 3.18 6.84 4.05
C LEU A 69 2.24 8.02 3.85
N LYS A 70 0.92 7.77 3.72
CA LYS A 70 -0.10 8.83 3.62
C LYS A 70 -0.09 9.71 4.85
N ASP A 71 -0.06 9.07 6.02
CA ASP A 71 -0.18 9.75 7.30
C ASP A 71 1.06 10.60 7.58
N GLN A 72 2.26 10.09 7.27
CA GLN A 72 3.51 10.84 7.32
C GLN A 72 3.51 12.06 6.37
N ARG A 73 3.00 11.89 5.15
CA ARG A 73 2.89 13.01 4.20
C ARG A 73 1.94 14.09 4.74
N ASN A 74 0.80 13.67 5.29
CA ASN A 74 -0.20 14.59 5.84
C ASN A 74 0.35 15.34 7.07
N SER A 75 1.12 14.69 7.95
CA SER A 75 1.77 15.34 9.08
C SER A 75 2.81 16.37 8.63
N HIS A 76 3.64 16.03 7.64
CA HIS A 76 4.63 16.96 7.09
C HIS A 76 3.98 18.18 6.41
N GLU A 77 2.83 18.00 5.74
CA GLU A 77 2.09 19.11 5.16
C GLU A 77 1.52 20.05 6.24
N LEU A 78 1.02 19.49 7.36
CA LEU A 78 0.52 20.25 8.49
C LEU A 78 1.63 21.08 9.16
N ASP A 79 2.79 20.49 9.38
CA ASP A 79 3.95 21.18 9.96
C ASP A 79 4.44 22.34 9.08
N ARG A 80 4.40 22.14 7.76
CA ARG A 80 4.75 23.19 6.79
C ARG A 80 3.77 24.36 6.85
N LYS A 81 2.46 24.10 6.91
CA LYS A 81 1.43 25.14 7.06
C LYS A 81 1.60 25.93 8.36
N LYS A 82 1.97 25.26 9.46
CA LYS A 82 2.20 25.89 10.77
C LYS A 82 3.43 26.83 10.80
N LYS A 83 4.44 26.59 9.96
CA LYS A 83 5.64 27.47 9.87
C LYS A 83 5.43 28.72 9.00
N ILE A 84 4.38 28.73 8.17
CA ILE A 84 4.07 29.83 7.25
C ILE A 84 3.13 30.85 7.91
N ASN A 85 2.39 30.43 8.94
CA ASN A 85 1.55 31.26 9.79
C ASN A 85 2.30 31.69 11.06
#